data_AF-A0A832E302-F1
#
_entry.id   AF-A0A832E302-F1
#
_cell.length_a   1.000
_cell.length_b   1.000
_cell.length_c   1.000
_cell.angle_alpha   90.00
_cell.angle_beta   90.00
_cell.angle_gamma   90.00
#
_symmetry.space_group_name_H-M   'P 1'
#
loop_
_entity.id
_entity.type
_entity.pdbx_description
1 polymer ?
#
loop_
_entity_poly.entity_id
_entity_poly.type
_entity_poly.pdbx_seq_one_letter_code
_entity_poly.pdbx_strand_id
1 'polypeptide(L)'
;MAVKLRLRRMGRKKRPFYRIVAADARAPRDGRFIEEIGYYNPIADPAVIEVKEERALYWLQQGAIPTDTVKSLLRKKGIILKFDLLKKGLPPEKIEEELKKWEVLQIERAKREEAKRAQAAKAAAKKEEKVEAPQEAEPAETPAEEETPEKNETQGTEASSEENTKEEQN
;
A
#
# COMPACT_ATOMS: atom_id res chain seq x y z
N MET A 1 4.15 31.06 8.05
CA MET A 1 4.05 30.20 6.85
C MET A 1 5.01 29.05 7.02
N ALA A 2 4.68 27.85 6.57
CA ALA A 2 5.56 26.69 6.73
C ALA A 2 5.36 25.74 5.55
N VAL A 3 6.40 25.55 4.74
CA VAL A 3 6.36 24.62 3.60
C VAL A 3 6.51 23.19 4.11
N LYS A 4 5.64 22.30 3.64
CA LYS A 4 5.71 20.86 3.92
C LYS A 4 5.90 20.09 2.62
N LEU A 5 6.72 19.04 2.67
CA LEU A 5 6.83 18.08 1.57
C LEU A 5 5.81 16.96 1.82
N ARG A 6 4.81 16.88 0.94
CA ARG A 6 3.62 16.04 1.14
C ARG A 6 3.23 15.29 -0.14
N LEU A 7 2.46 14.22 0.04
CA LEU A 7 1.85 13.49 -1.07
C LEU A 7 0.52 14.14 -1.45
N ARG A 8 0.42 14.58 -2.70
CA ARG A 8 -0.83 14.95 -3.37
C ARG A 8 -1.40 13.70 -4.05
N ARG A 9 -2.69 13.40 -3.83
CA ARG A 9 -3.30 12.20 -4.41
C ARG A 9 -3.81 12.49 -5.82
N MET A 10 -3.45 11.62 -6.73
CA MET A 10 -3.87 11.57 -8.13
C MET A 10 -4.34 10.14 -8.47
N GLY A 11 -4.73 9.90 -9.71
CA GLY A 11 -5.15 8.59 -10.19
C GLY A 11 -6.67 8.36 -10.09
N ARG A 12 -7.10 7.09 -10.07
CA ARG A 12 -8.51 6.67 -10.15
C ARG A 12 -8.92 5.87 -8.92
N LYS A 13 -10.23 5.55 -8.79
CA LYS A 13 -10.73 4.61 -7.77
C LYS A 13 -9.96 3.28 -7.86
N LYS A 14 -9.56 2.71 -6.71
CA LYS A 14 -8.66 1.54 -6.58
C LYS A 14 -7.27 1.65 -7.23
N ARG A 15 -6.90 2.78 -7.87
CA ARG A 15 -5.58 3.01 -8.48
C ARG A 15 -4.97 4.36 -8.03
N PRO A 16 -4.45 4.45 -6.79
CA PRO A 16 -3.82 5.66 -6.28
C PRO A 16 -2.45 5.90 -6.94
N PHE A 17 -2.21 7.14 -7.36
CA PHE A 17 -0.89 7.64 -7.76
C PHE A 17 -0.59 8.87 -6.92
N TYR A 18 0.65 9.06 -6.47
CA TYR A 18 1.00 10.18 -5.60
C TYR A 18 2.05 11.07 -6.25
N ARG A 19 1.86 12.39 -6.19
CA ARG A 19 2.88 13.38 -6.53
C ARG A 19 3.49 13.92 -5.23
N ILE A 20 4.82 13.97 -5.17
CA ILE A 20 5.56 14.58 -4.07
C ILE A 20 5.65 16.06 -4.38
N VAL A 21 5.01 16.89 -3.56
CA VAL A 21 4.89 18.34 -3.78
C VAL A 21 5.37 19.14 -2.57
N ALA A 22 6.00 20.27 -2.84
CA ALA A 22 6.24 21.33 -1.87
C ALA A 22 5.02 22.26 -1.83
N ALA A 23 4.39 22.44 -0.67
CA ALA A 23 3.22 23.30 -0.50
C ALA A 23 3.18 23.91 0.91
N ASP A 24 2.51 25.05 1.10
CA ASP A 24 2.25 25.55 2.45
C ASP A 24 1.35 24.57 3.23
N ALA A 25 1.65 24.39 4.52
CA ALA A 25 0.94 23.50 5.43
C ALA A 25 -0.58 23.77 5.51
N ARG A 26 -1.04 25.00 5.25
CA ARG A 26 -2.45 25.41 5.28
C ARG A 26 -3.21 25.12 3.99
N ALA A 27 -2.54 24.84 2.87
CA ALA A 27 -3.20 24.57 1.61
C ALA A 27 -3.96 23.22 1.66
N PRO A 28 -5.13 23.05 1.01
CA PRO A 28 -5.84 21.77 0.96
C PRO A 28 -5.00 20.71 0.24
N ARG A 29 -5.18 19.41 0.57
CA ARG A 29 -4.31 18.29 0.13
C ARG A 29 -4.00 18.30 -1.36
N ASP A 30 -5.02 18.43 -2.20
CA ASP A 30 -4.91 18.29 -3.65
C ASP A 30 -5.01 19.61 -4.42
N GLY A 31 -5.06 20.75 -3.71
CA GLY A 31 -5.12 22.10 -4.30
C GLY A 31 -3.75 22.69 -4.66
N ARG A 32 -3.63 24.02 -4.55
CA ARG A 32 -2.42 24.77 -4.94
C ARG A 32 -1.18 24.28 -4.19
N PHE A 33 -0.12 24.04 -4.95
CA PHE A 33 1.23 23.73 -4.48
C PHE A 33 2.23 24.72 -5.10
N ILE A 34 3.46 24.73 -4.59
CA ILE A 34 4.53 25.62 -5.06
C ILE A 34 5.32 24.93 -6.17
N GLU A 35 5.77 23.70 -5.93
CA GLU A 35 6.58 22.92 -6.87
C GLU A 35 6.30 21.42 -6.75
N GLU A 36 6.41 20.70 -7.87
CA GLU A 36 6.39 19.24 -7.94
C GLU A 36 7.82 18.69 -8.01
N ILE A 37 8.20 17.93 -7.00
CA ILE A 37 9.57 17.45 -6.79
C ILE A 37 9.77 16.02 -7.31
N GLY A 38 8.67 15.28 -7.53
CA GLY A 38 8.72 13.88 -7.93
C GLY A 38 7.37 13.18 -7.78
N TYR A 39 7.37 11.86 -7.88
CA TYR A 39 6.18 11.03 -7.72
C TYR A 39 6.46 9.68 -7.08
N TYR A 40 5.37 9.02 -6.67
CA TYR A 40 5.36 7.71 -6.04
C TYR A 40 4.17 6.90 -6.54
N ASN A 41 4.47 5.73 -7.11
CA ASN A 41 3.48 4.75 -7.56
C ASN A 41 3.55 3.48 -6.68
N PRO A 42 2.61 3.29 -5.76
CA PRO A 42 2.56 2.12 -4.87
C PRO A 42 1.98 0.86 -5.55
N ILE A 43 1.43 0.96 -6.76
CA ILE A 43 0.73 -0.14 -7.45
C ILE A 43 1.71 -1.02 -8.22
N ALA A 44 2.81 -0.43 -8.71
CA ALA A 44 3.87 -1.20 -9.33
C ALA A 44 4.55 -2.10 -8.29
N ASP A 45 4.91 -3.31 -8.68
CA ASP A 45 5.79 -4.19 -7.91
C ASP A 45 7.07 -4.42 -8.75
N PRO A 46 8.24 -3.91 -8.34
CA PRO A 46 8.49 -3.08 -7.15
C PRO A 46 7.92 -1.66 -7.26
N ALA A 47 7.62 -1.04 -6.11
CA ALA A 47 7.02 0.29 -6.03
C ALA A 47 7.94 1.39 -6.59
N VAL A 48 7.49 2.10 -7.62
CA VAL A 48 8.29 3.11 -8.33
C VAL A 48 8.30 4.43 -7.56
N ILE A 49 9.50 4.97 -7.34
CA ILE A 49 9.77 6.23 -6.66
C ILE A 49 10.74 7.03 -7.54
N GLU A 50 10.36 8.22 -7.96
CA GLU A 50 11.22 9.15 -8.69
C GLU A 50 11.17 10.52 -8.04
N VAL A 51 12.33 11.11 -7.78
CA VAL A 51 12.50 12.39 -7.08
C VAL A 51 13.64 13.16 -7.74
N LYS A 52 13.40 14.44 -8.05
CA LYS A 52 14.44 15.39 -8.46
C LYS A 52 15.28 15.74 -7.24
N GLU A 53 16.43 15.10 -7.11
CA GLU A 53 17.29 15.19 -5.92
C GLU A 53 17.68 16.64 -5.57
N GLU A 54 18.15 17.41 -6.56
CA GLU A 54 18.54 18.82 -6.41
C GLU A 54 17.43 19.67 -5.77
N ARG A 55 16.19 19.52 -6.27
CA ARG A 55 15.03 20.26 -5.79
C ARG A 55 14.57 19.77 -4.42
N ALA A 56 14.68 18.48 -4.14
CA ALA A 56 14.40 17.92 -2.81
C ALA A 56 15.40 18.45 -1.76
N LEU A 57 16.70 18.47 -2.09
CA LEU A 57 17.76 19.04 -1.23
C LEU A 57 17.55 20.54 -1.01
N TYR A 58 17.27 21.30 -2.07
CA TYR A 58 16.94 22.73 -1.96
C TYR A 58 15.79 22.97 -0.96
N TRP A 59 14.66 22.28 -1.10
CA TRP A 59 13.54 22.46 -0.18
C TRP A 59 13.87 22.06 1.26
N LEU A 60 14.63 20.98 1.48
CA LEU A 60 15.10 20.59 2.81
C LEU A 60 16.03 21.65 3.44
N GLN A 61 16.91 22.26 2.64
CA GLN A 61 17.78 23.38 3.07
C GLN A 61 17.00 24.65 3.39
N GLN A 62 15.92 24.94 2.65
CA GLN A 62 14.97 26.02 2.95
C GLN A 62 14.06 25.71 4.16
N GLY A 63 14.29 24.61 4.89
CA GLY A 63 13.53 24.26 6.09
C GLY A 63 12.17 23.62 5.83
N ALA A 64 11.90 23.12 4.62
CA ALA A 64 10.65 22.41 4.35
C ALA A 64 10.56 21.10 5.14
N ILE A 65 9.46 20.89 5.84
CA ILE A 65 9.28 19.72 6.72
C ILE A 65 8.64 18.56 5.94
N PRO A 66 9.32 17.41 5.73
CA PRO A 66 8.71 16.26 5.10
C PRO A 66 7.72 15.56 6.02
N THR A 67 6.57 15.18 5.46
CA THR A 67 5.63 14.23 6.09
C THR A 67 6.25 12.85 6.23
N ASP A 68 5.81 12.03 7.18
CA ASP A 68 6.48 10.77 7.54
C ASP A 68 6.63 9.79 6.37
N THR A 69 5.58 9.60 5.55
CA THR A 69 5.67 8.78 4.34
C THR A 69 6.69 9.35 3.35
N VAL A 70 6.70 10.67 3.12
CA VAL A 70 7.70 11.32 2.25
C VAL A 70 9.11 11.16 2.80
N LYS A 71 9.30 11.29 4.12
CA LYS A 71 10.56 11.05 4.82
C LYS A 71 11.06 9.61 4.60
N SER A 72 10.16 8.62 4.65
CA SER A 72 10.48 7.23 4.33
C SER A 72 10.91 7.04 2.86
N LEU A 73 10.18 7.66 1.90
CA LEU A 73 10.53 7.61 0.47
C LEU A 73 11.88 8.28 0.18
N LEU A 74 12.16 9.45 0.77
CA LEU A 74 13.44 10.16 0.63
C LEU A 74 14.61 9.40 1.29
N ARG A 75 14.36 8.65 2.38
CA ARG A 75 15.35 7.73 2.97
C ARG A 75 15.67 6.56 2.05
N LYS A 76 14.67 5.95 1.40
CA LYS A 76 14.88 4.89 0.39
C LYS A 76 15.70 5.34 -0.83
N LYS A 77 15.80 6.65 -1.08
CA LYS A 77 16.59 7.26 -2.15
C LYS A 77 17.89 7.92 -1.67
N GLY A 78 18.31 7.73 -0.42
CA GLY A 78 19.56 8.31 0.11
C GLY A 78 19.54 9.84 0.33
N ILE A 79 18.54 10.57 -0.18
CA ILE A 79 18.47 12.04 -0.17
C ILE A 79 18.56 12.62 1.25
N ILE A 80 17.91 11.98 2.24
CA ILE A 80 18.00 12.42 3.64
C ILE A 80 19.39 12.14 4.24
N LEU A 81 20.06 11.03 3.88
CA LEU A 81 21.43 10.78 4.31
C LEU A 81 22.38 11.85 3.76
N LYS A 82 22.25 12.19 2.47
CA LYS A 82 23.01 13.29 1.85
C LYS A 82 22.76 14.63 2.54
N PHE A 83 21.50 14.97 2.84
CA PHE A 83 21.15 16.18 3.57
C PHE A 83 21.76 16.22 4.99
N ASP A 84 21.68 15.11 5.73
CA ASP A 84 22.24 15.01 7.09
C ASP A 84 23.78 15.11 7.08
N LEU A 85 24.45 14.60 6.05
CA LEU A 85 25.91 14.73 5.85
C LEU A 85 26.32 16.17 5.46
N LEU A 86 25.56 16.81 4.56
CA LEU A 86 25.74 18.23 4.21
C LEU A 86 25.58 19.13 5.44
N LYS A 87 24.55 18.89 6.28
CA LYS A 87 24.31 19.66 7.51
C LYS A 87 25.43 19.50 8.54
N LYS A 88 26.17 18.39 8.52
CA LYS A 88 27.37 18.16 9.35
C LYS A 88 28.63 18.84 8.81
N GLY A 89 28.59 19.46 7.63
CA GLY A 89 29.73 20.16 7.04
C GLY A 89 30.84 19.23 6.53
N LEU A 90 30.53 17.99 6.15
CA LEU A 90 31.52 17.08 5.56
C LEU A 90 31.93 17.54 4.15
N PRO A 91 33.20 17.30 3.74
CA PRO A 91 33.64 17.57 2.37
C PRO A 91 32.88 16.68 1.36
N PRO A 92 32.63 17.17 0.13
CA PRO A 92 31.73 16.51 -0.82
C PRO A 92 32.17 15.08 -1.19
N GLU A 93 33.48 14.84 -1.30
CA GLU A 93 34.07 13.53 -1.60
C GLU A 93 33.59 12.45 -0.62
N LYS A 94 33.67 12.73 0.69
CA LYS A 94 33.23 11.79 1.74
C LYS A 94 31.72 11.57 1.76
N ILE A 95 30.94 12.54 1.28
CA ILE A 95 29.49 12.38 1.13
C ILE A 95 29.19 11.35 0.04
N GLU A 96 29.91 11.40 -1.08
CA GLU A 96 29.78 10.40 -2.13
C GLU A 96 30.26 9.01 -1.70
N GLU A 97 31.37 8.91 -0.97
CA GLU A 97 31.86 7.63 -0.44
C GLU A 97 30.86 6.96 0.49
N GLU A 98 30.31 7.69 1.48
CA GLU A 98 29.29 7.14 2.38
C GLU A 98 27.98 6.83 1.66
N LEU A 99 27.60 7.57 0.60
CA LEU A 99 26.46 7.22 -0.25
C LEU A 99 26.71 5.95 -1.05
N LYS A 100 27.85 5.83 -1.75
CA LYS A 100 28.23 4.62 -2.52
C LYS A 100 28.26 3.38 -1.60
N LYS A 101 28.87 3.50 -0.42
CA LYS A 101 28.88 2.47 0.63
C LYS A 101 27.47 2.11 1.10
N TRP A 102 26.61 3.11 1.35
CA TRP A 102 25.21 2.88 1.74
C TRP A 102 24.40 2.19 0.63
N GLU A 103 24.61 2.54 -0.64
CA GLU A 103 23.98 1.92 -1.81
C GLU A 103 24.40 0.46 -1.96
N VAL A 104 25.70 0.15 -1.86
CA VAL A 104 26.21 -1.23 -1.85
C VAL A 104 25.55 -2.04 -0.73
N LEU A 105 25.47 -1.50 0.49
CA LEU A 105 24.78 -2.13 1.61
C LEU A 105 23.26 -2.32 1.36
N GLN A 106 22.60 -1.40 0.63
CA GLN A 106 21.20 -1.60 0.22
C GLN A 106 21.07 -2.72 -0.82
N ILE A 107 21.98 -2.80 -1.80
CA ILE A 107 21.98 -3.83 -2.85
C ILE A 107 22.22 -5.21 -2.23
N GLU A 108 23.20 -5.35 -1.33
CA GLU A 108 23.46 -6.58 -0.59
C GLU A 108 22.26 -7.00 0.27
N ARG A 109 21.64 -6.03 0.97
CA ARG A 109 20.43 -6.28 1.76
C ARG A 109 19.26 -6.73 0.89
N ALA A 110 19.06 -6.11 -0.28
CA ALA A 110 18.00 -6.47 -1.23
C ALA A 110 18.22 -7.88 -1.79
N LYS A 111 19.43 -8.21 -2.25
CA LYS A 111 19.82 -9.56 -2.69
C LYS A 111 19.61 -10.60 -1.59
N ARG A 112 19.96 -10.28 -0.34
CA ARG A 112 19.74 -11.16 0.82
C ARG A 112 18.26 -11.35 1.14
N GLU A 113 17.43 -10.31 1.00
CA GLU A 113 15.98 -10.41 1.17
C GLU A 113 15.35 -11.25 0.05
N GLU A 114 15.75 -11.03 -1.21
CA GLU A 114 15.31 -11.81 -2.37
C GLU A 114 15.68 -13.29 -2.21
N ALA A 115 16.93 -13.61 -1.85
CA ALA A 115 17.37 -14.97 -1.57
C ALA A 115 16.56 -15.61 -0.42
N LYS A 116 16.25 -14.85 0.64
CA LYS A 116 15.40 -15.33 1.74
C LYS A 116 13.95 -15.55 1.30
N ARG A 117 13.37 -14.67 0.47
CA ARG A 117 12.03 -14.84 -0.11
C ARG A 117 11.98 -16.06 -1.03
N ALA A 118 13.00 -16.29 -1.86
CA ALA A 118 13.11 -17.46 -2.72
C ALA A 118 13.25 -18.77 -1.91
N GLN A 119 14.03 -18.77 -0.83
CA GLN A 119 14.11 -19.91 0.09
C GLN A 119 12.79 -20.15 0.84
N ALA A 120 12.10 -19.09 1.27
CA ALA A 120 10.80 -19.19 1.92
C ALA A 120 9.72 -19.72 0.95
N ALA A 121 9.71 -19.29 -0.31
CA ALA A 121 8.82 -19.82 -1.34
C ALA A 121 9.08 -21.31 -1.61
N LYS A 122 10.35 -21.72 -1.73
CA LYS A 122 10.73 -23.15 -1.86
C LYS A 122 10.34 -23.98 -0.63
N ALA A 123 10.44 -23.41 0.57
CA ALA A 123 10.03 -24.07 1.81
C ALA A 123 8.50 -24.12 2.01
N ALA A 124 7.75 -23.17 1.44
CA ALA A 124 6.29 -23.18 1.39
C ALA A 124 5.79 -24.25 0.40
N ALA A 125 6.29 -24.26 -0.83
CA ALA A 125 5.95 -25.27 -1.83
C ALA A 125 6.26 -26.71 -1.34
N LYS A 126 7.42 -26.93 -0.71
CA LYS A 126 7.79 -28.22 -0.11
C LYS A 126 6.95 -28.59 1.13
N LYS A 127 6.24 -27.63 1.74
CA LYS A 127 5.25 -27.92 2.79
C LYS A 127 3.90 -28.27 2.20
N GLU A 128 3.48 -27.60 1.14
CA GLU A 128 2.22 -27.88 0.41
C GLU A 128 2.26 -29.29 -0.21
N GLU A 129 3.34 -29.63 -0.91
CA GLU A 129 3.59 -30.98 -1.49
C GLU A 129 3.60 -32.12 -0.45
N LYS A 130 3.87 -31.82 0.83
CA LYS A 130 3.85 -32.82 1.92
C LYS A 130 2.47 -32.97 2.58
N VAL A 131 1.52 -32.10 2.29
CA VAL A 131 0.17 -32.13 2.90
C VAL A 131 -0.84 -32.91 2.04
N GLU A 132 -0.64 -33.02 0.73
CA GLU A 132 -1.54 -33.78 -0.16
C GLU A 132 -1.35 -35.32 -0.14
N ALA A 133 -0.33 -35.85 0.54
CA ALA A 133 0.08 -37.25 0.45
C ALA A 133 -0.52 -38.29 1.45
N PRO A 134 -1.35 -37.95 2.47
CA PRO A 134 -1.93 -38.97 3.38
C PRO A 134 -3.46 -38.90 3.56
N GLN A 135 -4.25 -38.72 2.49
CA GLN A 135 -5.72 -38.89 2.53
C GLN A 135 -6.27 -39.63 1.31
N GLU A 136 -5.91 -40.91 1.18
CA GLU A 136 -6.59 -41.85 0.25
C GLU A 136 -6.78 -43.21 0.94
N ALA A 137 -7.74 -43.28 1.89
CA ALA A 137 -8.12 -44.52 2.58
C ALA A 137 -9.50 -44.43 3.29
N GLU A 138 -10.58 -44.02 2.58
CA GLU A 138 -11.95 -44.35 2.99
C GLU A 138 -12.94 -44.23 1.80
N PRO A 139 -13.43 -45.34 1.22
CA PRO A 139 -14.49 -45.32 0.22
C PRO A 139 -15.80 -46.02 0.69
N ALA A 140 -16.93 -45.39 0.36
CA ALA A 140 -18.30 -45.93 0.30
C ALA A 140 -18.95 -46.41 1.64
N GLU A 141 -20.23 -46.16 1.93
CA GLU A 141 -21.39 -46.18 1.04
C GLU A 141 -22.45 -45.10 1.32
N THR A 142 -23.13 -44.69 0.25
CA THR A 142 -24.46 -44.05 0.25
C THR A 142 -25.47 -45.01 -0.37
N PRO A 143 -26.71 -45.06 0.11
CA PRO A 143 -27.86 -45.35 -0.75
C PRO A 143 -28.87 -44.20 -0.77
N ALA A 144 -29.41 -43.91 -1.95
CA ALA A 144 -30.52 -42.99 -2.17
C ALA A 144 -31.46 -43.55 -3.26
N GLU A 145 -32.72 -43.78 -2.91
CA GLU A 145 -33.91 -44.08 -3.75
C GLU A 145 -35.05 -44.43 -2.76
N GLU A 146 -36.35 -44.28 -3.01
CA GLU A 146 -37.17 -43.36 -3.83
C GLU A 146 -38.64 -43.54 -3.35
N GLU A 147 -39.50 -42.52 -3.52
CA GLU A 147 -40.98 -42.57 -3.73
C GLU A 147 -41.79 -41.44 -3.04
N THR A 148 -42.62 -40.77 -3.84
CA THR A 148 -43.87 -40.02 -3.52
C THR A 148 -44.95 -40.52 -4.50
N PRO A 149 -46.30 -40.33 -4.34
CA PRO A 149 -47.05 -39.27 -3.62
C PRO A 149 -48.09 -39.89 -2.62
N GLU A 150 -49.27 -39.36 -2.24
CA GLU A 150 -50.07 -38.15 -2.57
C GLU A 150 -50.96 -37.70 -1.37
N LYS A 151 -51.62 -36.54 -1.52
CA LYS A 151 -52.88 -36.08 -0.88
C LYS A 151 -53.13 -36.27 0.64
N ASN A 152 -53.39 -35.13 1.30
CA ASN A 152 -54.79 -34.70 1.50
C ASN A 152 -54.93 -33.17 1.61
N GLU A 153 -56.09 -32.65 1.24
CA GLU A 153 -56.46 -31.23 1.32
C GLU A 153 -56.99 -30.84 2.72
N THR A 154 -56.78 -29.59 3.16
CA THR A 154 -57.89 -28.76 3.67
C THR A 154 -57.57 -27.26 3.58
N GLN A 155 -58.64 -26.45 3.59
CA GLN A 155 -58.69 -25.05 3.17
C GLN A 155 -58.61 -24.05 4.35
N GLY A 156 -58.40 -22.76 4.02
CA GLY A 156 -58.70 -21.61 4.87
C GLY A 156 -57.63 -20.52 4.76
N THR A 157 -57.77 -19.47 3.94
CA THR A 157 -58.52 -18.21 4.21
C THR A 157 -58.03 -17.50 5.49
N GLU A 158 -57.70 -16.20 5.52
CA GLU A 158 -58.18 -15.12 4.64
C GLU A 158 -57.24 -13.89 4.62
N ALA A 159 -57.62 -12.87 3.83
CA ALA A 159 -57.01 -11.56 3.59
C ALA A 159 -56.52 -10.80 4.85
N SER A 160 -55.55 -9.88 4.84
CA SER A 160 -55.10 -8.85 3.88
C SER A 160 -56.10 -7.72 3.58
N SER A 161 -56.16 -6.67 4.40
CA SER A 161 -56.06 -5.28 3.90
C SER A 161 -55.92 -4.23 5.02
N GLU A 162 -55.38 -3.06 4.62
CA GLU A 162 -55.62 -1.71 5.17
C GLU A 162 -55.10 -1.37 6.59
N GLU A 163 -54.70 -0.12 6.92
CA GLU A 163 -54.71 1.12 6.12
C GLU A 163 -53.52 2.04 6.45
N ASN A 164 -53.24 3.00 5.57
CA ASN A 164 -52.19 4.02 5.73
C ASN A 164 -52.84 5.38 5.98
N THR A 165 -52.62 5.96 7.18
CA THR A 165 -53.08 7.32 7.51
C THR A 165 -51.93 8.16 8.09
N LYS A 166 -51.93 9.45 7.73
CA LYS A 166 -50.98 10.49 8.15
C LYS A 166 -51.26 10.99 9.59
N GLU A 167 -50.53 12.04 9.98
CA GLU A 167 -50.72 12.91 11.17
C GLU A 167 -50.13 12.34 12.48
N GLU A 168 -49.57 13.11 13.42
CA GLU A 168 -49.04 14.48 13.40
C GLU A 168 -48.03 14.67 14.58
N GLN A 169 -47.31 15.80 14.60
CA GLN A 169 -46.46 16.38 15.65
C GLN A 169 -46.58 15.82 17.10
N ASN A 170 -45.46 15.39 17.69
CA ASN A 170 -44.69 16.16 18.70
C ASN A 170 -43.35 15.50 19.04
#